data_AF-A0A935YQS5-F1
#
_entry.id   AF-A0A935YQS5-F1
#
_cell.length_a   1.000
_cell.length_b   1.000
_cell.length_c   1.000
_cell.angle_alpha   90.00
_cell.angle_beta   90.00
_cell.angle_gamma   90.00
#
_symmetry.space_group_name_H-M   'P 1'
#
loop_
_entity.id
_entity.type
_entity.pdbx_description
1 polymer ?
#
loop_
_entity_poly.entity_id
_entity_poly.type
_entity_poly.pdbx_seq_one_letter_code
_entity_poly.pdbx_strand_id
1 'polypeptide(L)'
;MSPKGTGVEPHIRALDKTLIGEGCWEYGGKIRKDGYGSVWIQNGTKEGTTALAHRVVYEGMVGPIPEGMYLCHHCDNPKCVRPDHIFVGTDADNKADMYAKGRHPHGETHWKSKVTHCPQGHPYSGDNLYIRNCGRRMCRACNNARRKKSHQRAKSAA
;
A
#
# COMPACT_ATOMS: atom_id res chain seq x y z
N MET A 1 39.09 9.41 -7.59
CA MET A 1 38.63 8.05 -7.25
C MET A 1 37.52 7.69 -8.21
N SER A 2 37.84 7.08 -9.35
CA SER A 2 36.85 6.67 -10.35
C SER A 2 36.27 5.31 -9.93
N PRO A 3 34.95 5.16 -9.74
CA PRO A 3 34.40 3.86 -9.43
C PRO A 3 34.31 3.01 -10.70
N LYS A 4 34.74 1.77 -10.51
CA LYS A 4 34.78 0.65 -11.45
C LYS A 4 33.36 0.22 -11.84
N GLY A 5 33.16 -0.13 -13.11
CA GLY A 5 32.02 -0.93 -13.56
C GLY A 5 31.46 -0.49 -14.90
N THR A 6 31.95 -1.06 -16.01
CA THR A 6 31.42 -0.89 -17.36
C THR A 6 30.12 -1.67 -17.58
N GLY A 7 29.16 -1.51 -16.66
CA GLY A 7 27.81 -2.06 -16.78
C GLY A 7 26.85 -0.97 -17.24
N VAL A 8 25.91 -1.31 -18.13
CA VAL A 8 24.82 -0.40 -18.50
C VAL A 8 24.08 0.03 -17.22
N GLU A 9 23.91 1.33 -17.02
CA GLU A 9 23.25 1.91 -15.86
C GLU A 9 21.87 1.25 -15.60
N PRO A 10 21.49 0.99 -14.34
CA PRO A 10 20.26 0.26 -14.04
C PRO A 10 18.98 0.85 -14.65
N HIS A 11 18.91 2.18 -14.76
CA HIS A 11 17.77 2.88 -15.36
C HIS A 11 17.68 2.67 -16.87
N ILE A 12 18.81 2.63 -17.59
CA ILE A 12 18.85 2.31 -19.02
C ILE A 12 18.37 0.88 -19.23
N ARG A 13 18.87 -0.08 -18.45
CA ARG A 13 18.41 -1.50 -18.52
C ARG A 13 16.92 -1.66 -18.21
N ALA A 14 16.35 -0.78 -17.39
CA ALA A 14 14.93 -0.77 -17.10
C ALA A 14 14.14 -0.21 -18.30
N LEU A 15 14.61 0.89 -18.89
CA LEU A 15 14.03 1.51 -20.09
C LEU A 15 14.09 0.60 -21.32
N ASP A 16 15.14 -0.19 -21.49
CA ASP A 16 15.25 -1.20 -22.57
C ASP A 16 14.10 -2.23 -22.55
N LYS A 17 13.51 -2.45 -21.37
CA LYS A 17 12.39 -3.37 -21.18
C LYS A 17 11.04 -2.65 -21.14
N THR A 18 11.01 -1.36 -21.42
CA THR A 18 9.84 -0.51 -21.26
C THR A 18 9.24 -0.17 -22.62
N LEU A 19 7.93 -0.38 -22.76
CA LEU A 19 7.19 0.14 -23.90
C LEU A 19 6.92 1.62 -23.66
N ILE A 20 7.63 2.48 -24.40
CA ILE A 20 7.52 3.94 -24.30
C ILE A 20 6.48 4.44 -25.31
N GLY A 21 5.58 5.31 -24.84
CA GLY A 21 4.55 5.95 -25.65
C GLY A 21 4.09 7.28 -25.03
N GLU A 22 3.03 7.87 -25.59
CA GLU A 22 2.51 9.18 -25.15
C GLU A 22 1.82 9.13 -23.77
N GLY A 23 1.37 7.94 -23.34
CA GLY A 23 0.73 7.71 -22.05
C GLY A 23 1.68 7.15 -20.99
N CYS A 24 1.26 6.06 -20.35
CA CYS A 24 2.12 5.31 -19.43
C CYS A 24 3.28 4.65 -20.18
N TRP A 25 4.44 4.59 -19.53
CA TRP A 25 5.58 3.81 -20.01
C TRP A 25 5.57 2.45 -19.31
N GLU A 26 5.07 1.43 -20.01
CA GLU A 26 4.78 0.12 -19.42
C GLU A 26 6.06 -0.70 -19.28
N TYR A 27 6.50 -0.94 -18.05
CA TYR A 27 7.64 -1.82 -17.81
C TYR A 27 7.27 -3.28 -18.11
N GLY A 28 7.95 -3.87 -19.09
CA GLY A 28 7.76 -5.25 -19.55
C GLY A 28 8.67 -6.28 -18.88
N GLY A 29 9.47 -5.88 -17.89
CA GLY A 29 10.35 -6.79 -17.15
C GLY A 29 9.64 -7.60 -16.05
N LYS A 30 10.40 -7.99 -15.01
CA LYS A 30 9.85 -8.78 -13.90
C LYS A 30 8.84 -7.96 -13.08
N ILE A 31 7.61 -8.44 -13.02
CA ILE A 31 6.53 -7.85 -12.22
C ILE A 31 6.37 -8.61 -10.89
N ARG A 32 6.21 -7.86 -9.81
CA ARG A 32 5.96 -8.37 -8.45
C ARG A 32 4.47 -8.70 -8.25
N LYS A 33 4.15 -9.41 -7.16
CA LYS A 33 2.76 -9.75 -6.80
C LYS A 33 1.88 -8.51 -6.51
N ASP A 34 2.51 -7.41 -6.10
CA ASP A 34 1.86 -6.11 -5.85
C ASP A 34 1.69 -5.28 -7.14
N GLY A 35 2.04 -5.83 -8.31
CA GLY A 35 1.89 -5.20 -9.62
C GLY A 35 3.07 -4.33 -10.06
N TYR A 36 4.01 -4.01 -9.16
CA TYR A 36 5.13 -3.14 -9.49
C TYR A 36 6.22 -3.86 -10.30
N GLY A 37 6.81 -3.12 -11.23
CA GLY A 37 8.03 -3.53 -11.92
C GLY A 37 9.24 -3.62 -10.98
N SER A 38 10.11 -4.59 -11.22
CA SER A 38 11.33 -4.81 -10.45
C SER A 38 12.55 -5.01 -11.35
N VAL A 39 13.70 -4.52 -10.88
CA VAL A 39 15.00 -4.57 -11.57
C VAL A 39 16.02 -5.18 -10.62
N TRP A 40 16.86 -6.08 -11.13
CA TRP A 40 18.02 -6.59 -10.40
C TRP A 40 19.24 -5.70 -10.61
N ILE A 41 19.77 -5.16 -9.51
CA ILE A 41 20.95 -4.29 -9.47
C ILE A 41 22.11 -5.09 -8.88
N GLN A 42 23.22 -5.19 -9.61
CA GLN A 42 24.45 -5.81 -9.14
C GLN A 42 25.31 -4.78 -8.39
N ASN A 43 25.95 -5.19 -7.31
CA ASN A 43 26.79 -4.30 -6.49
C ASN A 43 28.29 -4.49 -6.81
N GLY A 44 28.63 -4.73 -8.09
CA GLY A 44 30.00 -5.00 -8.52
C GLY A 44 30.55 -6.40 -8.15
N THR A 45 29.70 -7.26 -7.58
CA THR A 45 29.99 -8.67 -7.26
C THR A 45 28.95 -9.59 -7.92
N LYS A 46 29.02 -10.91 -7.65
CA LYS A 46 27.95 -11.85 -8.04
C LYS A 46 26.65 -11.65 -7.24
N GLU A 47 26.68 -10.80 -6.22
CA GLU A 47 25.54 -10.46 -5.39
C GLU A 47 24.82 -9.21 -5.93
N GLY A 48 23.58 -9.03 -5.52
CA GLY A 48 22.78 -7.91 -5.94
C GLY A 48 21.51 -7.76 -5.11
N THR A 49 20.78 -6.69 -5.41
CA THR A 49 19.50 -6.39 -4.77
C THR A 49 18.43 -6.16 -5.82
N THR A 50 17.18 -6.34 -5.41
CA THR A 50 16.02 -6.01 -6.25
C THR A 50 15.53 -4.61 -5.88
N ALA A 51 15.44 -3.73 -6.87
CA ALA A 51 14.86 -2.40 -6.74
C ALA A 51 13.57 -2.29 -7.56
N LEU A 52 12.73 -1.30 -7.23
CA LEU A 52 11.51 -1.00 -7.99
C LEU A 52 11.88 -0.27 -9.29
N ALA A 53 11.33 -0.73 -10.40
CA ALA A 53 11.67 -0.21 -11.73
C ALA A 53 11.43 1.31 -11.85
N HIS A 54 10.30 1.80 -11.35
CA HIS A 54 9.97 3.22 -11.41
C HIS A 54 10.92 4.09 -10.58
N ARG A 55 11.43 3.59 -9.44
CA ARG A 55 12.41 4.33 -8.62
C ARG A 55 13.74 4.42 -9.34
N VAL A 56 14.20 3.31 -9.90
CA VAL A 56 15.45 3.25 -10.66
C VAL A 56 15.39 4.18 -11.87
N VAL A 57 14.29 4.17 -12.63
CA VAL A 57 14.11 5.07 -13.78
C VAL A 57 14.03 6.54 -13.35
N TYR A 58 13.27 6.85 -12.30
CA TYR A 58 13.17 8.21 -11.77
C TYR A 58 14.54 8.74 -11.30
N GLU A 59 15.31 7.96 -10.54
CA GLU A 59 16.63 8.39 -10.05
C GLU A 59 17.63 8.63 -11.17
N GLY A 60 17.59 7.80 -12.23
CA GLY A 60 18.47 7.95 -13.38
C GLY A 60 18.09 9.10 -14.32
N MET A 61 16.81 9.46 -14.42
CA MET A 61 16.33 10.49 -15.34
C MET A 61 16.10 11.85 -14.69
N VAL A 62 15.70 11.88 -13.42
CA VAL A 62 15.32 13.10 -12.70
C VAL A 62 16.34 13.42 -11.60
N GLY A 63 16.71 12.42 -10.80
CA GLY A 63 17.69 12.58 -9.73
C GLY A 63 17.27 11.92 -8.41
N PRO A 64 18.07 12.11 -7.35
CA PRO A 64 17.92 11.36 -6.10
C PRO A 64 16.54 11.58 -5.46
N ILE A 65 15.95 10.50 -4.94
CA ILE A 65 14.72 10.57 -4.18
C ILE A 65 15.07 11.04 -2.76
N PRO A 66 14.46 12.13 -2.24
CA PRO A 66 14.74 12.58 -0.89
C PRO A 66 14.45 11.50 0.16
N GLU A 67 15.23 11.49 1.24
CA GLU A 67 15.08 10.49 2.31
C GLU A 67 13.66 10.53 2.91
N GLY A 68 13.10 9.34 3.16
CA GLY A 68 11.74 9.20 3.70
C GLY A 68 10.61 9.51 2.72
N MET A 69 10.91 9.89 1.47
CA MET A 69 9.90 10.19 0.46
C MET A 69 9.53 8.98 -0.41
N TYR A 70 8.28 9.02 -0.86
CA TYR A 70 7.66 8.04 -1.74
C TYR A 70 7.55 8.59 -3.15
N LEU A 71 7.57 7.67 -4.12
CA LEU A 71 7.23 7.95 -5.51
C LEU A 71 5.81 7.44 -5.73
N CYS A 72 4.90 8.35 -5.99
CA CYS A 72 3.48 8.09 -6.10
C CYS A 72 3.02 8.27 -7.54
N HIS A 73 2.26 7.31 -8.06
CA HIS A 73 1.70 7.37 -9.40
C HIS A 73 0.40 8.16 -9.41
N HIS A 74 0.37 9.29 -10.12
CA HIS A 74 -0.90 9.98 -10.39
C HIS A 74 -1.80 9.18 -11.37
N CYS A 75 -1.22 8.30 -12.19
CA CYS A 75 -1.89 7.46 -13.19
C CYS A 75 -2.42 6.12 -12.66
N ASP A 76 -2.16 5.80 -11.39
CA ASP A 76 -2.59 4.55 -10.73
C ASP A 76 -2.19 3.24 -11.45
N ASN A 77 -1.15 3.29 -12.27
CA ASN A 77 -0.58 2.11 -12.94
C ASN A 77 0.79 1.73 -12.34
N PRO A 78 0.88 0.66 -11.52
CA PRO A 78 2.12 0.22 -10.90
C PRO A 78 3.25 -0.18 -11.87
N LYS A 79 2.92 -0.50 -13.13
CA LYS A 79 3.89 -0.84 -14.18
C LYS A 79 4.49 0.39 -14.85
N CYS A 80 3.89 1.56 -14.68
CA CYS A 80 4.36 2.80 -15.28
C CYS A 80 5.69 3.24 -14.66
N VAL A 81 6.69 3.50 -15.50
CA VAL A 81 7.99 4.04 -15.09
C VAL A 81 8.27 5.44 -15.60
N ARG A 82 7.29 6.08 -16.25
CA ARG A 82 7.41 7.44 -16.78
C ARG A 82 7.60 8.45 -15.63
N PRO A 83 8.71 9.21 -15.59
CA PRO A 83 8.96 10.15 -14.50
C PRO A 83 7.88 11.22 -14.34
N ASP A 84 7.37 11.78 -15.45
CA ASP A 84 6.27 12.76 -15.42
C ASP A 84 5.00 12.21 -14.77
N HIS A 85 4.84 10.88 -14.73
CA HIS A 85 3.69 10.24 -14.12
C HIS A 85 3.84 9.99 -12.62
N ILE A 86 4.96 10.44 -12.04
CA ILE A 86 5.36 10.20 -10.66
C ILE A 86 5.50 11.55 -9.97
N PHE A 87 4.94 11.66 -8.78
CA PHE A 87 5.24 12.76 -7.87
C PHE A 87 5.94 12.25 -6.61
N VAL A 88 6.80 13.09 -6.05
CA VAL A 88 7.45 12.84 -4.76
C VAL A 88 6.49 13.30 -3.66
N GLY A 89 6.18 12.40 -2.73
CA GLY A 89 5.26 12.71 -1.63
C GLY A 89 5.62 11.98 -0.35
N THR A 90 5.03 12.43 0.75
CA THR A 90 5.08 11.73 2.02
C THR A 90 4.10 10.55 2.03
N ASP A 91 4.19 9.68 3.04
CA ASP A 91 3.18 8.65 3.29
C ASP A 91 1.77 9.26 3.51
N ALA A 92 1.71 10.47 4.09
CA ALA A 92 0.45 11.20 4.27
C ALA A 92 -0.15 11.63 2.94
N ASP A 93 0.67 12.13 2.00
CA ASP A 93 0.24 12.52 0.66
C ASP A 93 -0.27 11.31 -0.14
N ASN A 94 0.46 10.20 -0.09
CA ASN A 94 0.06 8.95 -0.73
C ASN A 94 -1.29 8.42 -0.20
N LYS A 95 -1.49 8.50 1.12
CA LYS A 95 -2.77 8.13 1.74
C LYS A 95 -3.88 9.09 1.33
N ALA A 96 -3.63 10.39 1.34
CA ALA A 96 -4.60 11.40 0.93
C ALA A 96 -5.07 11.16 -0.52
N ASP A 97 -4.15 10.90 -1.45
CA ASP A 97 -4.47 10.53 -2.84
C ASP A 97 -5.33 9.27 -2.92
N MET A 98 -4.96 8.21 -2.20
CA MET A 98 -5.75 6.96 -2.12
C MET A 98 -7.17 7.21 -1.61
N TYR A 99 -7.34 8.05 -0.59
CA TYR A 99 -8.66 8.41 -0.05
C TYR A 99 -9.47 9.24 -1.05
N ALA A 100 -8.87 10.26 -1.65
CA ALA A 100 -9.51 11.12 -2.64
C ALA A 100 -10.01 10.32 -3.86
N LYS A 101 -9.25 9.31 -4.28
CA LYS A 101 -9.60 8.40 -5.38
C LYS A 101 -10.51 7.24 -4.98
N GLY A 102 -10.91 7.13 -3.71
CA GLY A 102 -11.76 6.03 -3.25
C GLY A 102 -11.10 4.64 -3.31
N ARG A 103 -9.77 4.56 -3.40
CA ARG A 103 -9.02 3.29 -3.50
C ARG A 103 -8.79 2.61 -2.15
N HIS A 104 -9.14 3.28 -1.06
CA HIS A 104 -9.04 2.71 0.28
C HIS A 104 -10.10 1.60 0.47
N PRO A 105 -9.77 0.47 1.11
CA PRO A 105 -10.75 -0.58 1.34
C PRO A 105 -11.95 -0.07 2.14
N HIS A 106 -13.16 -0.26 1.62
CA HIS A 106 -14.41 0.12 2.27
C HIS A 106 -15.50 -0.94 2.04
N GLY A 107 -16.54 -0.93 2.88
CA GLY A 107 -17.66 -1.87 2.77
C GLY A 107 -17.20 -3.33 2.73
N GLU A 108 -17.63 -4.06 1.70
CA GLU A 108 -17.31 -5.49 1.52
C GLU A 108 -15.83 -5.76 1.23
N THR A 109 -15.13 -4.81 0.61
CA THR A 109 -13.69 -4.93 0.30
C THR A 109 -12.82 -4.78 1.54
N HIS A 110 -13.32 -4.12 2.58
CA HIS A 110 -12.58 -3.93 3.82
C HIS A 110 -12.44 -5.25 4.58
N TRP A 111 -11.22 -5.69 4.91
CA TRP A 111 -10.96 -7.01 5.52
C TRP A 111 -11.83 -7.33 6.75
N LYS A 112 -12.18 -6.32 7.56
CA LYS A 112 -13.08 -6.51 8.71
C LYS A 112 -14.49 -6.94 8.31
N SER A 113 -14.96 -6.77 7.07
CA SER A 113 -16.26 -7.28 6.61
C SER A 113 -16.31 -8.81 6.71
N LYS A 114 -15.17 -9.47 6.44
CA LYS A 114 -15.01 -10.94 6.39
C LYS A 114 -14.94 -11.59 7.77
N VAL A 115 -14.76 -10.81 8.83
CA VAL A 115 -14.66 -11.34 10.20
C VAL A 115 -16.05 -11.85 10.63
N THR A 116 -16.15 -13.14 10.96
CA THR A 116 -17.44 -13.80 11.27
C THR A 116 -17.77 -13.80 12.76
N HIS A 117 -16.78 -13.59 13.63
CA HIS A 117 -16.96 -13.62 15.08
C HIS A 117 -16.32 -12.40 15.74
N CYS A 118 -16.87 -11.96 16.86
CA CYS A 118 -16.27 -10.91 17.67
C CYS A 118 -15.02 -11.44 18.41
N PRO A 119 -14.18 -10.57 19.01
CA PRO A 119 -12.99 -10.99 19.75
C PRO A 119 -13.25 -11.92 20.96
N GLN A 120 -14.51 -12.13 21.34
CA GLN A 120 -14.92 -13.06 22.40
C GLN A 120 -15.53 -14.35 21.82
N GLY A 121 -15.47 -14.55 20.50
CA GLY A 121 -15.99 -15.75 19.84
C GLY A 121 -17.50 -15.74 19.59
N HIS A 122 -18.23 -14.66 19.86
CA HIS A 122 -19.65 -14.61 19.54
C HIS A 122 -19.89 -14.29 18.05
N PRO A 123 -20.87 -14.90 17.38
CA PRO A 123 -21.06 -14.76 15.94
C PRO A 123 -21.57 -13.36 15.56
N TYR A 124 -21.02 -12.76 14.51
CA TYR A 124 -21.57 -11.57 13.86
C TYR A 124 -22.67 -11.95 12.88
N SER A 125 -23.76 -12.52 13.41
CA SER A 125 -24.95 -12.92 12.65
C SER A 125 -26.21 -12.72 13.47
N GLY A 126 -27.36 -12.69 12.78
CA GLY A 126 -28.69 -12.59 13.38
C GLY A 126 -28.80 -11.49 14.43
N ASP A 127 -29.46 -11.80 15.54
CA ASP A 127 -29.67 -10.87 16.65
C ASP A 127 -28.37 -10.42 17.33
N ASN A 128 -27.28 -11.20 17.24
CA ASN A 128 -26.04 -10.84 17.92
C ASN A 128 -25.27 -9.72 17.19
N LEU A 129 -25.58 -9.46 15.92
CA LEU A 129 -24.98 -8.38 15.14
C LEU A 129 -25.88 -7.13 15.15
N TYR A 130 -25.27 -5.98 15.43
CA TYR A 130 -25.87 -4.69 15.09
C TYR A 130 -24.82 -3.71 14.57
N ILE A 131 -25.25 -2.77 13.74
CA ILE A 131 -24.39 -1.74 13.14
C ILE A 131 -24.65 -0.43 13.86
N ARG A 132 -23.60 0.22 14.35
CA ARG A 132 -23.71 1.59 14.90
C ARG A 132 -23.84 2.60 13.76
N ASN A 133 -24.33 3.79 14.07
CA ASN A 133 -24.32 4.94 13.16
C ASN A 133 -22.94 5.23 12.53
N CYS A 134 -21.84 4.90 13.22
CA CYS A 134 -20.48 5.00 12.69
C CYS A 134 -20.06 3.84 11.77
N GLY A 135 -20.99 2.97 11.34
CA GLY A 135 -20.72 1.81 10.49
C GLY A 135 -20.03 0.63 11.19
N ARG A 136 -19.67 0.75 12.48
CA ARG A 136 -18.99 -0.33 13.21
C ARG A 136 -19.97 -1.45 13.56
N ARG A 137 -19.58 -2.68 13.21
CA ARG A 137 -20.23 -3.92 13.66
C ARG A 137 -20.00 -4.12 15.16
N MET A 138 -21.06 -4.44 15.87
CA MET A 138 -21.04 -4.63 17.31
C MET A 138 -21.71 -5.96 17.68
N CYS A 139 -21.16 -6.60 18.71
CA CYS A 139 -21.70 -7.82 19.28
C CYS A 139 -22.65 -7.49 20.44
N ARG A 140 -23.92 -7.91 20.35
CA ARG A 140 -24.92 -7.68 21.41
C ARG A 140 -24.57 -8.44 22.68
N ALA A 141 -24.12 -9.69 22.60
CA ALA A 141 -23.71 -10.46 23.77
C ALA A 141 -22.61 -9.75 24.58
N CYS A 142 -21.54 -9.29 23.92
CA CYS A 142 -20.49 -8.50 24.55
C CYS A 142 -21.01 -7.19 25.16
N ASN A 143 -21.90 -6.50 24.44
CA ASN A 143 -22.45 -5.24 24.92
C ASN A 143 -23.34 -5.44 26.17
N ASN A 144 -24.18 -6.48 26.17
CA ASN A 144 -25.04 -6.84 27.29
C ASN A 144 -24.22 -7.25 28.52
N ALA A 145 -23.17 -8.05 28.33
CA ALA A 145 -22.26 -8.43 29.41
C ALA A 145 -21.58 -7.20 30.03
N ARG A 146 -21.09 -6.26 29.21
CA ARG A 146 -20.51 -5.00 29.68
C ARG A 146 -21.52 -4.15 30.46
N ARG A 147 -22.76 -4.02 29.96
CA ARG A 147 -23.84 -3.29 30.64
C ARG A 147 -24.17 -3.90 32.00
N LYS A 148 -24.30 -5.24 32.08
CA LYS A 148 -24.56 -5.96 33.34
C LYS A 148 -23.46 -5.71 34.37
N LYS A 149 -22.19 -5.80 33.96
CA LYS A 149 -21.03 -5.48 34.83
C LYS A 149 -21.07 -4.03 35.33
N SER A 150 -21.38 -3.07 34.45
CA SER A 150 -21.49 -1.66 34.82
C SER A 150 -22.60 -1.42 35.85
N HIS A 151 -23.77 -2.03 35.66
CA HIS A 151 -24.89 -1.92 36.58
C HIS A 151 -24.58 -2.52 37.95
N GLN A 152 -23.93 -3.70 37.98
CA GLN A 152 -23.49 -4.32 39.23
C GLN A 152 -22.52 -3.42 39.99
N ARG A 153 -21.54 -2.81 39.31
CA ARG A 153 -20.59 -1.87 39.92
C ARG A 153 -21.29 -0.63 40.51
N ALA A 154 -22.23 -0.03 39.78
CA ALA A 154 -22.97 1.14 40.25
C ALA A 154 -23.82 0.80 41.49
N LYS A 155 -24.46 -0.37 41.52
CA LYS A 155 -25.26 -0.82 42.67
C LYS A 155 -24.41 -1.12 43.91
N SER A 156 -23.19 -1.63 43.73
CA SER A 156 -22.26 -1.89 44.84
C SER A 156 -21.57 -0.64 45.39
N ALA A 157 -21.69 0.50 44.69
CA ALA A 157 -21.10 1.78 45.09
C ALA A 157 -22.13 2.75 45.71
N ALA A 158 -23.40 2.34 45.78
CA ALA A 158 -24.50 3.04 46.44
C ALA A 158 -24.86 2.32 47.74
#